data_AF-A0A662FXD2-F1
#
_entry.id   AF-A0A662FXD2-F1
#
_cell.length_a   1.000
_cell.length_b   1.000
_cell.length_c   1.000
_cell.angle_alpha   90.00
_cell.angle_beta   90.00
_cell.angle_gamma   90.00
#
_symmetry.space_group_name_H-M   'P 1'
#
loop_
_entity.id
_entity.type
_entity.pdbx_description
1 polymer ?
#
loop_
_entity_poly.entity_id
_entity_poly.type
_entity_poly.pdbx_seq_one_letter_code
_entity_poly.pdbx_strand_id
1 'polypeptide(L)'
;MFFLEDYVLRPTLYEAWLMYRRDRRVPSIDELLSEYCTQGNYICSIRLVDYPRVIRKGIRNHEKMLGKVLCNRELLGKVAFEFTYV
;
A
#
# COMPACT_ATOMS: atom_id res chain seq x y z
N MET A 1 21.79 9.69 -20.74
CA MET A 1 20.72 10.22 -19.87
C MET A 1 19.77 9.06 -19.60
N PHE A 2 19.99 8.32 -18.50
CA PHE A 2 19.27 7.09 -18.16
C PHE A 2 18.82 7.17 -16.70
N PHE A 3 17.66 7.76 -16.41
CA PHE A 3 17.14 7.77 -15.02
C PHE A 3 15.61 7.88 -14.89
N LEU A 4 14.82 7.60 -15.94
CA LEU A 4 13.36 7.82 -15.87
C LEU A 4 12.46 6.65 -16.29
N GLU A 5 12.97 5.44 -16.58
CA GLU A 5 12.11 4.37 -17.13
C GLU A 5 11.64 3.30 -16.13
N ASP A 6 12.24 3.14 -14.94
CA ASP A 6 11.89 2.06 -14.01
C ASP A 6 11.66 2.53 -12.55
N TYR A 7 10.75 3.48 -12.32
CA TYR A 7 10.31 3.76 -10.95
C TYR A 7 9.31 2.70 -10.47
N VAL A 8 9.73 1.90 -9.49
CA VAL A 8 8.87 0.91 -8.85
C VAL A 8 7.98 1.60 -7.80
N LEU A 9 6.67 1.43 -7.93
CA LEU A 9 5.64 1.96 -7.03
C LEU A 9 5.56 1.14 -5.74
N ARG A 10 4.91 1.67 -4.71
CA ARG A 10 4.58 0.92 -3.49
C ARG A 10 3.10 1.15 -3.15
N PRO A 11 2.37 0.15 -2.63
CA PRO A 11 0.98 0.37 -2.26
C PRO A 11 0.85 1.42 -1.16
N THR A 12 -0.14 2.30 -1.27
CA THR A 12 -0.44 3.39 -0.35
C THR A 12 -1.94 3.44 -0.05
N LEU A 13 -2.39 4.49 0.66
CA LEU A 13 -3.81 4.75 0.87
C LEU A 13 -4.56 5.03 -0.43
N TYR A 14 -3.87 5.47 -1.49
CA TYR A 14 -4.48 5.70 -2.80
C TYR A 14 -4.98 4.40 -3.42
N GLU A 15 -4.15 3.36 -3.45
CA GLU A 15 -4.54 2.03 -3.93
C GLU A 15 -5.68 1.43 -3.09
N ALA A 16 -5.65 1.64 -1.77
CA ALA A 16 -6.74 1.23 -0.89
C ALA A 16 -8.05 1.97 -1.17
N TRP A 17 -7.97 3.25 -1.55
CA TRP A 17 -9.13 4.05 -1.94
C TRP A 17 -9.73 3.60 -3.27
N LEU A 18 -8.89 3.22 -4.24
CA LEU A 18 -9.36 2.64 -5.50
C LEU A 18 -10.16 1.35 -5.27
N MET A 19 -9.66 0.46 -4.42
CA MET A 19 -10.38 -0.76 -4.03
C MET A 19 -11.68 -0.42 -3.29
N TYR A 20 -11.65 0.54 -2.35
CA TYR A 20 -12.86 0.98 -1.64
C TYR A 20 -13.93 1.54 -2.59
N ARG A 21 -13.53 2.33 -3.59
CA ARG A 21 -14.47 2.86 -4.58
C ARG A 21 -15.13 1.76 -5.41
N ARG A 22 -14.39 0.70 -5.72
CA ARG A 22 -14.88 -0.47 -6.46
C ARG A 22 -15.79 -1.34 -5.60
N ASP A 23 -15.35 -1.67 -4.39
CA ASP A 23 -15.94 -2.74 -3.56
C ASP A 23 -16.81 -2.22 -2.41
N ARG A 24 -16.85 -0.89 -2.20
CA ARG A 24 -17.54 -0.19 -1.09
C ARG A 24 -17.16 -0.71 0.29
N ARG A 25 -15.96 -1.28 0.40
CA ARG A 25 -15.40 -1.85 1.63
C ARG A 25 -13.92 -1.52 1.73
N VAL A 26 -13.48 -1.16 2.93
CA VAL A 26 -12.05 -0.95 3.19
C VAL A 26 -11.32 -2.29 3.04
N PRO A 27 -10.30 -2.38 2.18
CA PRO A 27 -9.55 -3.62 2.02
C PRO A 27 -8.68 -3.89 3.26
N SER A 28 -8.43 -5.16 3.55
CA SER A 28 -7.37 -5.55 4.47
C SER A 28 -6.00 -5.27 3.83
N ILE A 29 -4.95 -5.23 4.64
CA ILE A 29 -3.58 -5.11 4.12
C ILE A 29 -3.23 -6.29 3.21
N ASP A 30 -3.67 -7.51 3.54
CA ASP A 30 -3.36 -8.71 2.75
C ASP A 30 -4.08 -8.70 1.39
N GLU A 31 -5.31 -8.17 1.34
CA GLU A 31 -6.05 -7.97 0.08
C GLU A 31 -5.36 -6.93 -0.80
N LEU A 32 -4.96 -5.79 -0.22
CA LEU A 32 -4.26 -4.72 -0.92
C LEU A 32 -2.92 -5.21 -1.49
N LEU A 33 -2.12 -5.90 -0.67
CA LEU A 33 -0.83 -6.41 -1.12
C LEU A 33 -0.99 -7.53 -2.16
N SER A 34 -1.97 -8.42 -2.02
CA SER A 34 -2.19 -9.47 -3.03
C SER A 34 -2.57 -8.89 -4.41
N GLU A 35 -3.37 -7.83 -4.43
CA GLU A 35 -3.82 -7.22 -5.69
C GLU A 35 -2.72 -6.40 -6.38
N TYR A 36 -1.94 -5.60 -5.63
CA TYR A 36 -0.96 -4.68 -6.23
C TYR A 36 0.44 -5.27 -6.29
N CYS A 37 0.89 -6.07 -5.31
CA CYS A 37 2.26 -6.61 -5.31
C CYS A 37 2.51 -7.69 -6.37
N THR A 38 1.44 -8.24 -6.94
CA THR A 38 1.49 -9.16 -8.08
C THR A 38 1.69 -8.41 -9.40
N GLN A 39 1.45 -7.10 -9.43
CA GLN A 39 1.70 -6.25 -10.58
C GLN A 39 3.22 -5.99 -10.72
N GLY A 40 3.72 -5.98 -11.96
CA GLY A 40 5.17 -5.88 -12.23
C GLY A 40 5.82 -4.56 -11.79
N ASN A 41 5.01 -3.53 -11.56
CA ASN A 41 5.44 -2.18 -11.23
C ASN A 41 5.38 -1.85 -9.72
N TYR A 42 4.99 -2.79 -8.85
CA TYR A 42 4.92 -2.55 -7.40
C TYR A 42 5.98 -3.33 -6.62
N ILE A 43 6.57 -2.66 -5.63
CA ILE A 43 7.54 -3.18 -4.68
C ILE A 43 6.87 -3.43 -3.34
N CYS A 44 7.04 -4.64 -2.83
CA CYS A 44 6.47 -5.07 -1.55
C CYS A 44 7.47 -5.91 -0.79
N SER A 45 7.37 -5.94 0.53
CA SER A 45 8.36 -6.58 1.39
C SER A 45 8.58 -8.06 1.09
N ILE A 46 7.57 -8.75 0.55
CA ILE A 46 7.64 -10.13 0.08
C ILE A 46 8.60 -10.33 -1.09
N ARG A 47 8.81 -9.32 -1.94
CA ARG A 47 9.70 -9.35 -3.13
C ARG A 47 11.07 -8.72 -2.86
N LEU A 48 11.33 -8.33 -1.61
CA LEU A 48 12.54 -7.60 -1.19
C LEU A 48 13.57 -8.47 -0.45
N VAL A 49 13.49 -9.79 -0.59
CA VAL A 49 14.39 -10.74 0.11
C VAL A 49 15.85 -10.53 -0.28
N ASP A 50 16.11 -10.09 -1.51
CA ASP A 50 17.47 -9.85 -2.02
C ASP A 50 17.98 -8.41 -1.78
N TYR A 51 17.10 -7.50 -1.35
CA TYR A 51 17.46 -6.09 -1.14
C TYR A 51 18.19 -5.88 0.19
N PRO A 52 19.10 -4.88 0.30
CA PRO A 52 19.75 -4.53 1.55
C PRO A 52 18.76 -4.34 2.71
N ARG A 53 19.16 -4.76 3.92
CA ARG A 53 18.33 -4.71 5.14
C ARG A 53 17.74 -3.32 5.39
N VAL A 54 18.49 -2.26 5.09
CA VAL A 54 18.06 -0.86 5.28
C VAL A 54 16.81 -0.54 4.45
N ILE A 55 16.79 -0.95 3.19
CA ILE A 55 15.66 -0.73 2.27
C ILE A 55 14.47 -1.59 2.68
N ARG A 56 14.71 -2.89 2.90
CA ARG A 56 13.68 -3.86 3.29
C ARG A 56 12.96 -3.43 4.57
N LYS A 57 13.69 -2.88 5.55
CA LYS A 57 13.13 -2.39 6.81
C LYS A 57 12.20 -1.21 6.59
N GLY A 58 12.59 -0.26 5.74
CA GLY A 58 11.77 0.90 5.40
C GLY A 58 10.43 0.50 4.80
N ILE A 59 10.45 -0.39 3.80
CA ILE A 59 9.23 -0.86 3.13
C ILE A 59 8.35 -1.68 4.07
N ARG A 60 8.92 -2.59 4.87
CA ARG A 60 8.15 -3.35 5.85
C ARG A 60 7.48 -2.45 6.90
N ASN A 61 8.16 -1.40 7.33
CA ASN A 61 7.58 -0.42 8.26
C ASN A 61 6.42 0.35 7.62
N HIS A 62 6.56 0.74 6.35
CA HIS A 62 5.49 1.37 5.57
C HIS A 62 4.26 0.48 5.49
N GLU A 63 4.41 -0.78 5.08
CA GLU A 63 3.30 -1.75 5.00
C GLU A 63 2.63 -1.97 6.38
N LYS A 64 3.43 -2.07 7.44
CA LYS A 64 2.91 -2.19 8.81
C LYS A 64 2.10 -0.97 9.23
N MET A 65 2.55 0.24 8.89
CA MET A 65 1.82 1.47 9.17
C MET A 65 0.55 1.57 8.34
N LEU A 66 0.61 1.19 7.07
CA LEU A 66 -0.55 1.14 6.18
C LEU A 66 -1.62 0.20 6.73
N GLY A 67 -1.24 -1.02 7.14
CA GLY A 67 -2.17 -1.96 7.77
C GLY A 67 -2.80 -1.41 9.05
N LYS A 68 -2.02 -0.74 9.91
CA LYS A 68 -2.57 -0.09 11.12
C LYS A 68 -3.61 0.97 10.80
N VAL A 69 -3.40 1.78 9.76
CA VAL A 69 -4.34 2.81 9.34
C VAL A 69 -5.61 2.18 8.76
N LEU A 70 -5.47 1.18 7.88
CA LEU A 70 -6.63 0.50 7.28
C LEU A 70 -7.50 -0.22 8.31
N CYS A 71 -6.90 -0.79 9.36
CA CYS A 71 -7.64 -1.45 10.45
C CYS A 71 -8.31 -0.47 11.42
N ASN A 72 -7.84 0.77 11.51
CA ASN A 72 -8.34 1.76 12.48
C ASN A 72 -9.22 2.81 11.78
N ARG A 73 -10.54 2.64 11.89
CA ARG A 73 -11.52 3.56 11.28
C ARG A 73 -11.37 5.01 11.73
N GLU A 74 -10.97 5.27 12.97
CA GLU A 74 -10.76 6.62 13.47
C GLU A 74 -9.55 7.29 12.80
N LEU A 75 -8.45 6.55 12.66
CA LEU A 75 -7.27 7.01 11.93
C LEU A 75 -7.59 7.19 10.44
N LEU A 76 -8.26 6.22 9.84
CA LEU A 76 -8.66 6.26 8.43
C LEU A 76 -9.54 7.48 8.14
N GLY A 77 -10.51 7.79 9.00
CA GLY A 77 -11.35 8.97 8.89
C GLY A 77 -10.59 10.30 9.00
N LYS A 78 -9.44 10.33 9.71
CA LYS A 78 -8.57 11.51 9.81
C LYS A 78 -7.69 11.72 8.58
N VAL A 79 -7.20 10.64 7.97
CA VAL A 79 -6.28 10.74 6.81
C VAL A 79 -6.96 10.62 5.45
N ALA A 80 -8.17 10.08 5.41
CA ALA A 80 -8.94 9.88 4.19
C ALA A 80 -10.44 9.93 4.50
N PHE A 81 -10.93 11.15 4.72
CA PHE A 81 -12.34 11.44 5.04
C PHE A 81 -13.32 10.82 4.02
N GLU A 82 -12.91 10.67 2.76
CA GLU A 82 -13.70 10.05 1.69
C GLU A 82 -14.09 8.58 1.94
N PHE A 83 -13.43 7.87 2.87
CA PHE A 83 -13.84 6.53 3.30
C PHE A 83 -15.07 6.53 4.23
N THR A 84 -15.58 7.69 4.64
CA THR A 84 -16.71 7.83 5.57
C THR A 84 -18.03 8.25 4.93
N TYR A 85 -18.04 8.65 3.64
CA TYR A 85 -19.25 9.09 2.94
C TYR A 85 -19.45 8.29 1.66
N VAL A 86 -20.08 7.11 1.79
CA VAL A 86 -20.84 6.45 0.73
C VAL A 86 -22.06 5.80 1.34
#